data_AF-A0A429EZG4-F1
#
_entry.id   AF-A0A429EZG4-F1
#
_cell.length_a   1.000
_cell.length_b   1.000
_cell.length_c   1.000
_cell.angle_alpha   90.00
_cell.angle_beta   90.00
_cell.angle_gamma   90.00
#
_symmetry.space_group_name_H-M   'P 1'
#
loop_
_entity.id
_entity.type
_entity.pdbx_description
1 polymer ?
#
loop_
_entity_poly.entity_id
_entity_poly.type
_entity_poly.pdbx_seq_one_letter_code
_entity_poly.pdbx_strand_id
1 'polypeptide(L)' 'MGNALAAASITIGIAALVLGWIPATHLPGAIAAVIGLPLALYSQMISGTINQRWLNIIGMIAAFLGGAFALSHGGFSV' A
#
# COMPACT_ATOMS: atom_id res chain seq x y z
N MET A 1 6.06 -0.11 18.38
CA MET A 1 6.47 -0.16 16.96
C MET A 1 5.46 -0.88 16.07
N GLY A 2 5.07 -2.13 16.35
CA GLY A 2 4.12 -2.89 15.50
C GLY A 2 2.77 -2.21 15.22
N ASN A 3 2.13 -1.56 16.20
CA ASN A 3 0.87 -0.83 15.98
C ASN A 3 1.02 0.33 14.98
N ALA A 4 2.12 1.09 15.08
CA ALA A 4 2.37 2.23 14.19
C ALA A 4 2.66 1.77 12.76
N LEU A 5 3.43 0.69 12.60
CA LEU A 5 3.70 0.11 11.28
C LEU A 5 2.46 -0.50 10.65
N ALA A 6 1.61 -1.17 11.43
CA ALA A 6 0.32 -1.69 10.95
C ALA A 6 -0.62 -0.56 10.51
N ALA A 7 -0.71 0.52 11.29
CA ALA A 7 -1.47 1.71 10.91
C ALA A 7 -0.91 2.36 9.63
N ALA A 8 0.40 2.54 9.54
CA ALA A 8 1.04 3.10 8.34
C ALA A 8 0.82 2.21 7.11
N SER A 9 0.90 0.88 7.27
CA SER A 9 0.71 -0.09 6.19
C SER A 9 -0.69 -0.02 5.60
N ILE A 10 -1.73 0.01 6.45
CA ILE A 10 -3.11 0.11 5.97
C ILE A 10 -3.40 1.49 5.38
N THR A 11 -2.92 2.58 5.99
CA THR A 11 -3.14 3.93 5.47
C THR A 11 -2.49 4.15 4.12
N ILE A 12 -1.21 3.76 3.97
CA ILE A 12 -0.49 3.92 2.70
C ILE A 12 -1.05 2.97 1.64
N GLY A 13 -1.44 1.74 2.00
CA GLY A 13 -2.07 0.81 1.08
C GLY A 13 -3.40 1.31 0.53
N ILE A 14 -4.27 1.86 1.40
CA ILE A 14 -5.54 2.46 0.96
C ILE A 14 -5.28 3.70 0.10
N ALA A 15 -4.31 4.55 0.48
CA ALA A 15 -3.94 5.70 -0.34
C ALA A 15 -3.46 5.28 -1.74
N ALA A 16 -2.60 4.26 -1.83
CA ALA A 16 -2.15 3.70 -3.10
C ALA A 16 -3.31 3.18 -3.95
N LEU A 17 -4.29 2.50 -3.34
CA LEU A 17 -5.48 2.02 -4.04
C LEU A 17 -6.33 3.17 -4.61
N VAL A 18 -6.65 4.16 -3.78
CA VAL A 18 -7.47 5.31 -4.19
C VAL A 18 -6.78 6.13 -5.27
N LEU A 19 -5.49 6.42 -5.09
CA LEU A 19 -4.70 7.20 -6.05
C LEU A 19 -4.44 6.43 -7.35
N GLY A 20 -4.23 5.12 -7.26
CA GLY A 20 -4.08 4.25 -8.43
C GLY A 20 -5.36 4.08 -9.24
N TRP A 21 -6.53 4.30 -8.63
CA TRP A 21 -7.82 4.25 -9.33
C TRP A 21 -8.13 5.52 -10.14
N ILE A 22 -7.60 6.67 -9.72
CA ILE A 22 -7.91 7.96 -10.34
C ILE A 22 -6.82 8.29 -11.39
N PRO A 23 -7.18 8.48 -12.67
CA PRO A 23 -6.19 8.69 -13.75
C PRO A 23 -5.19 9.81 -13.51
N ALA A 24 -5.66 10.94 -12.96
CA ALA A 24 -4.82 12.09 -12.68
C ALA A 24 -3.80 11.85 -11.54
N THR A 25 -3.90 10.74 -10.81
CA THR A 25 -3.07 10.45 -9.63
C THR A 25 -2.31 9.11 -9.73
N HIS A 26 -2.15 8.56 -10.92
CA HIS A 26 -1.40 7.30 -11.09
C HIS A 26 0.04 7.40 -10.62
N LEU A 27 0.76 8.50 -10.91
CA LEU A 27 2.13 8.68 -10.44
C LEU A 27 2.24 8.63 -8.90
N PRO A 28 1.50 9.46 -8.12
CA PRO A 28 1.54 9.34 -6.66
C PRO A 28 0.97 8.01 -6.15
N GLY A 29 0.01 7.39 -6.85
CA GLY A 29 -0.48 6.04 -6.55
C GLY A 29 0.60 4.96 -6.69
N ALA A 30 1.39 5.01 -7.76
CA ALA A 30 2.51 4.11 -8.00
C ALA A 30 3.61 4.29 -6.93
N ILE A 31 3.95 5.54 -6.58
CA ILE A 31 4.90 5.84 -5.49
C ILE A 31 4.39 5.28 -4.15
N ALA A 32 3.12 5.52 -3.82
CA ALA A 32 2.51 5.01 -2.61
C ALA A 32 2.51 3.47 -2.58
N ALA A 33 2.27 2.80 -3.71
CA ALA A 33 2.34 1.33 -3.81
C ALA A 33 3.76 0.80 -3.61
N VAL A 34 4.77 1.44 -4.22
CA VAL A 34 6.19 1.06 -4.09
C VAL A 34 6.68 1.19 -2.64
N ILE A 35 6.15 2.15 -1.88
CA ILE A 35 6.48 2.31 -0.45
C ILE A 35 5.62 1.39 0.42
N GLY A 36 4.31 1.36 0.17
CA GLY A 36 3.32 0.68 1.00
C GLY A 36 3.45 -0.83 0.97
N LEU A 37 3.78 -1.42 -0.18
CA LEU A 37 3.89 -2.87 -0.32
C LEU A 37 5.07 -3.44 0.49
N PRO A 38 6.32 -2.95 0.38
CA PRO A 38 7.42 -3.38 1.24
C PRO A 38 7.18 -3.06 2.71
N LEU A 39 6.57 -1.91 3.03
CA LEU A 39 6.23 -1.56 4.41
C LEU A 39 5.29 -2.59 5.05
N ALA A 40 4.22 -2.97 4.34
CA ALA A 40 3.25 -3.95 4.82
C ALA A 40 3.88 -5.35 4.98
N LEU A 41 4.74 -5.76 4.04
CA LEU A 41 5.51 -7.00 4.12
C LEU A 41 6.45 -7.02 5.34
N TYR A 42 7.18 -5.92 5.57
CA TYR A 42 8.06 -5.79 6.73
C TYR A 42 7.27 -5.79 8.03
N SER A 43 6.21 -4.98 8.11
CA SER A 43 5.29 -4.92 9.25
C SER A 43 4.72 -6.30 9.58
N GLN A 44 4.42 -7.12 8.57
CA GLN A 44 3.92 -8.48 8.74
C GLN A 44 4.92 -9.40 9.44
N MET A 45 6.21 -9.31 9.11
CA MET A 45 7.26 -10.15 9.70
C MET A 45 7.49 -9.89 11.19
N ILE A 46 7.26 -8.65 11.64
CA ILE A 46 7.51 -8.23 13.02
C ILE A 46 6.23 -8.10 13.86
N SER A 47 5.07 -8.50 13.31
CA SER A 47 3.78 -8.38 13.99
C SER A 47 3.64 -9.37 15.14
N GLY A 48 3.42 -8.82 16.33
CA GLY A 48 3.25 -9.57 17.57
C GLY A 48 1.80 -10.01 17.87
N THR A 49 0.82 -9.50 17.12
CA THR A 49 -0.59 -9.88 17.29
C THR A 49 -1.28 -10.19 15.97
N ILE A 50 -2.34 -10.98 16.03
CA ILE A 50 -3.18 -11.31 14.86
C ILE A 50 -3.85 -10.05 14.28
N ASN A 51 -4.30 -9.13 15.15
CA ASN A 51 -4.95 -7.89 14.70
C ASN A 51 -4.01 -7.03 13.85
N GLN A 52 -2.74 -6.89 14.24
CA GLN A 52 -1.73 -6.20 13.43
C GLN A 52 -1.57 -6.88 12.05
N ARG A 53 -1.54 -8.22 12.03
CA ARG A 53 -1.37 -8.99 10.79
C ARG A 53 -2.51 -8.78 9.81
N TRP A 54 -3.75 -8.73 10.30
CA TRP A 54 -4.89 -8.43 9.44
C TRP A 54 -4.82 -7.04 8.82
N LEU A 55 -4.43 -6.02 9.59
CA LEU A 55 -4.23 -4.67 9.06
C LEU A 55 -3.14 -4.64 7.97
N ASN A 56 -2.02 -5.34 8.20
CA ASN A 56 -0.95 -5.44 7.20
C ASN A 56 -1.41 -6.16 5.94
N ILE A 57 -2.17 -7.26 6.05
CA ILE A 57 -2.67 -7.99 4.89
C ILE A 57 -3.59 -7.11 4.06
N ILE A 58 -4.51 -6.38 4.69
CA ILE A 58 -5.40 -5.43 4.00
C ILE A 58 -4.57 -4.34 3.31
N GLY A 59 -3.61 -3.73 4.01
CA GLY A 59 -2.72 -2.73 3.44
C GLY A 59 -1.88 -3.26 2.27
N MET A 60 -1.37 -4.49 2.38
CA MET A 60 -0.59 -5.16 1.34
C MET A 60 -1.41 -5.40 0.07
N ILE A 61 -2.64 -5.92 0.21
CA ILE A 61 -3.54 -6.14 -0.93
C ILE A 61 -3.92 -4.80 -1.56
N ALA A 62 -4.25 -3.79 -0.77
CA ALA A 62 -4.61 -2.46 -1.27
C ALA A 62 -3.43 -1.79 -2.01
N ALA A 63 -2.21 -1.87 -1.46
CA ALA A 63 -1.00 -1.37 -2.11
C ALA A 63 -0.72 -2.09 -3.44
N PHE A 64 -0.85 -3.42 -3.46
CA PHE A 64 -0.66 -4.22 -4.67
C PHE A 64 -1.66 -3.86 -5.77
N LEU A 65 -2.96 -3.84 -5.46
CA LEU A 65 -4.00 -3.52 -6.44
C LEU A 65 -3.90 -2.06 -6.91
N GLY A 66 -3.65 -1.12 -6.01
CA GLY A 66 -3.42 0.29 -6.35
C GLY A 66 -2.23 0.48 -7.27
N GLY A 67 -1.11 -0.21 -6.98
CA GLY A 67 0.06 -0.23 -7.86
C GLY A 67 -0.26 -0.81 -9.23
N ALA A 68 -1.01 -1.92 -9.30
CA ALA A 68 -1.43 -2.53 -10.56
C ALA A 68 -2.27 -1.56 -11.42
N PHE A 69 -3.23 -0.84 -10.82
CA PHE A 69 -4.04 0.15 -11.53
C PHE A 69 -3.23 1.36 -12.01
N ALA A 70 -2.31 1.85 -11.17
CA ALA A 70 -1.44 2.96 -11.54
C ALA A 70 -0.50 2.57 -12.71
N LEU A 71 0.10 1.37 -12.64
CA LEU A 71 1.03 0.88 -13.65
C LEU A 71 0.35 0.53 -14.98
N SER A 72 -0.91 0.07 -14.97
CA SER A 72 -1.64 -0.26 -16.20
C SER A 72 -1.92 0.95 -17.10
N HIS A 73 -1.68 2.17 -16.60
CA HIS A 73 -1.98 3.42 -17.28
C HIS A 73 -0.77 4.37 -17.34
N GLY A 74 0.43 3.82 -17.47
CA GLY A 74 1.68 4.58 -17.63
C GLY A 74 2.54 4.65 -16.37
N GLY A 75 1.98 4.40 -15.19
CA GLY A 75 2.75 4.28 -13.94
C GLY A 75 3.54 5.54 -13.58
N PHE A 76 4.81 5.57 -14.00
CA PHE A 76 5.74 6.68 -13.79
C PHE A 76 5.88 7.63 -14.99
N SER A 77 5.24 7.34 -16.12
CA SER A 77 5.12 8.28 -17.23
C SER A 77 3.92 9.20 -17.00
N VAL A 78 4.15 10.51 -17.11
CA VAL A 78 3.09 11.53 -17.17
C VAL A 78 2.34 11.48 -18.50
#